data_AF-A0A9W4SLU9-F1
#
_entry.id   AF-A0A9W4SLU9-F1
#
_cell.length_a   1.000
_cell.length_b   1.000
_cell.length_c   1.000
_cell.angle_alpha   90.00
_cell.angle_beta   90.00
_cell.angle_gamma   90.00
#
_symmetry.space_group_name_H-M   'P 1'
#
loop_
_entity.id
_entity.type
_entity.pdbx_description
1 polymer ?
#
loop_
_entity_poly.entity_id
_entity_poly.type
_entity_poly.pdbx_seq_one_letter_code
_entity_poly.pdbx_strand_id
1 'polypeptide(L)'
;MAGDVAQCIARGSNFRFEDLYTLIYQWDHKRVLSENNRYTSFKPKKFELNINYRSHRGILQLASSVIHLLKEFFPNSIGKLSPEFSEIGGPQPIIFEDCQAETLFALRNNIENANAFIKFGADQVIIVRNEKAKQRVKDLNSNIGLVLTVFEAKGMEFNDVLLYDFFTDSPALLNWRVILSELDDYSGGIREFIPDKHYILCSEFKHLYVAITRARERLWIFDEDSEKIK
;
A
#
# COMPACT_ATOMS: atom_id res chain seq x y z
N MET A 1 14.94 5.21 -16.48
CA MET A 1 14.59 4.75 -15.13
C MET A 1 13.10 4.45 -15.10
N ALA A 2 12.68 3.43 -14.36
CA ALA A 2 11.28 3.04 -14.22
C ALA A 2 11.03 2.66 -12.77
N GLY A 3 9.78 2.80 -12.32
CA GLY A 3 9.37 2.44 -10.96
C GLY A 3 8.09 3.17 -10.56
N ASP A 4 7.53 2.74 -9.44
CA ASP A 4 6.37 3.36 -8.82
C ASP A 4 6.79 4.02 -7.50
N VAL A 5 6.63 5.35 -7.44
CA VAL A 5 6.99 6.16 -6.28
C VAL A 5 6.09 5.87 -5.08
N ALA A 6 4.84 5.47 -5.31
CA ALA A 6 3.93 5.10 -4.23
C ALA A 6 4.35 3.79 -3.54
N GLN A 7 5.12 2.93 -4.23
CA GLN A 7 5.72 1.74 -3.62
C GLN A 7 7.06 2.02 -2.93
N CYS A 8 7.53 3.28 -2.88
CA CYS A 8 8.80 3.61 -2.24
C CYS A 8 8.66 3.66 -0.71
N ILE A 9 8.89 2.52 -0.05
CA ILE A 9 8.78 2.35 1.41
C ILE A 9 10.13 2.28 2.13
N ALA A 10 11.24 2.49 1.42
CA ALA A 10 12.56 2.57 2.03
C ALA A 10 12.65 3.77 2.97
N ARG A 11 13.16 3.56 4.20
CA ARG A 11 13.26 4.63 5.20
C ARG A 11 14.08 5.80 4.68
N GLY A 12 13.54 7.01 4.84
CA GLY A 12 14.21 8.25 4.41
C GLY A 12 14.13 8.54 2.91
N SER A 13 13.44 7.71 2.13
CA SER A 13 13.28 7.96 0.69
C SER A 13 12.07 8.85 0.40
N ASN A 14 12.33 10.10 0.03
CA ASN A 14 11.36 11.03 -0.55
C ASN A 14 11.55 11.17 -2.07
N PHE A 15 12.01 10.12 -2.74
CA PHE A 15 12.31 10.15 -4.16
C PHE A 15 11.07 10.47 -5.01
N ARG A 16 11.21 11.40 -5.94
CA ARG A 16 10.24 11.71 -6.99
C ARG A 16 10.93 11.76 -8.34
N PHE A 17 10.25 11.25 -9.36
CA PHE A 17 10.78 11.36 -10.72
C PHE A 17 10.89 12.81 -11.16
N GLU A 18 9.95 13.66 -10.76
CA GLU A 18 9.93 15.10 -11.05
C GLU A 18 11.21 15.81 -10.60
N ASP A 19 11.76 15.41 -9.46
CA ASP A 19 12.98 16.00 -8.91
C ASP A 19 14.20 15.57 -9.76
N LEU A 20 14.24 14.29 -10.16
CA LEU A 20 15.24 13.79 -11.09
C LEU A 20 15.14 14.46 -12.47
N TYR A 21 13.93 14.63 -13.01
CA TYR A 21 13.69 15.36 -14.26
C TYR A 21 14.25 16.78 -14.18
N THR A 22 13.98 17.47 -13.07
CA THR A 22 14.44 18.83 -12.84
C THR A 22 15.97 18.90 -12.79
N LEU A 23 16.60 17.97 -12.07
CA LEU A 23 18.06 17.90 -11.96
C LEU A 23 18.74 17.62 -13.32
N ILE A 24 18.24 16.64 -14.08
CA ILE A 24 18.77 16.31 -15.41
C ILE A 24 18.61 17.50 -16.35
N TYR A 25 17.44 18.15 -16.35
CA TYR A 25 17.18 19.31 -17.18
C TYR A 25 18.11 20.48 -16.83
N GLN A 26 18.28 20.78 -15.54
CA GLN A 26 19.20 21.83 -15.08
C GLN A 26 20.66 21.53 -15.42
N TRP A 27 21.09 20.27 -15.28
CA TRP A 27 22.45 19.85 -15.62
C TRP A 27 22.72 20.01 -17.12
N ASP A 28 21.80 19.54 -17.97
CA ASP A 28 21.94 19.67 -19.42
C ASP A 28 21.90 21.14 -19.86
N HIS A 29 21.00 21.94 -19.29
CA HIS A 29 20.92 23.38 -19.60
C HIS A 29 22.21 24.12 -19.27
N LYS A 30 22.88 23.80 -18.14
CA LYS A 30 24.19 24.38 -17.80
C LYS A 30 25.27 23.98 -18.80
N ARG A 31 25.25 22.73 -19.28
CA ARG A 31 26.20 22.22 -20.27
C ARG A 31 26.06 22.90 -21.64
N VAL A 32 24.81 23.08 -22.09
CA VAL A 32 24.50 23.77 -23.35
C VAL A 32 25.00 25.23 -23.34
N LEU A 33 24.83 25.92 -22.21
CA LEU A 33 25.32 27.29 -22.02
C LEU A 33 26.85 27.38 -22.06
N SER A 34 27.57 26.38 -21.55
CA SER A 34 29.05 26.37 -21.56
C SER A 34 29.69 26.02 -22.90
N GLU A 35 28.98 25.30 -23.78
CA GLU A 35 29.54 24.74 -25.03
C GLU A 35 29.08 25.48 -26.32
N ASN A 36 28.74 26.77 -26.22
CA ASN A 36 28.32 27.62 -27.36
C ASN A 36 27.15 27.05 -28.18
N ASN A 37 26.07 26.61 -27.52
CA ASN A 37 24.77 26.31 -28.16
C ASN A 37 24.80 25.23 -29.27
N ARG A 38 25.82 24.36 -29.30
CA ARG A 38 25.93 23.29 -30.31
C ARG A 38 24.97 22.12 -30.08
N TYR A 39 24.26 22.09 -28.96
CA TYR A 39 23.36 21.03 -28.57
C TYR A 39 21.96 21.57 -28.27
N THR A 40 20.93 20.86 -28.72
CA THR A 40 19.54 21.15 -28.37
C THR A 40 19.25 20.71 -26.94
N SER A 41 18.46 21.49 -26.20
CA SER A 41 18.07 21.14 -24.82
C SER A 41 17.43 19.75 -24.77
N PHE A 42 18.00 18.88 -23.94
CA PHE A 42 17.47 17.56 -23.66
C PHE A 42 16.30 17.66 -22.67
N LYS A 43 15.08 17.39 -23.16
CA LYS A 43 13.90 17.21 -22.31
C LYS A 43 13.58 15.72 -22.23
N PRO A 44 13.82 15.06 -21.09
CA PRO A 44 13.55 13.63 -20.97
C PRO A 44 12.03 13.38 -21.10
N LYS A 45 11.64 12.33 -21.83
CA LYS A 45 10.24 11.97 -22.05
C LYS A 45 9.73 11.11 -20.88
N LYS A 46 8.57 11.46 -20.33
CA LYS A 46 7.82 10.64 -19.37
C LYS A 46 6.77 9.82 -20.11
N PHE A 47 6.64 8.56 -19.74
CA PHE A 47 5.59 7.68 -20.21
C PHE A 47 5.02 6.93 -19.00
N GLU A 48 3.70 6.79 -18.95
CA GLU A 48 2.97 6.15 -17.84
C GLU A 48 2.31 4.86 -18.35
N LEU A 49 2.39 3.81 -17.54
CA LEU A 49 1.72 2.53 -17.78
C LEU A 49 0.64 2.38 -16.70
N ASN A 50 -0.62 2.62 -17.08
CA ASN A 50 -1.74 2.62 -16.14
C ASN A 50 -2.66 1.38 -16.28
N ILE A 51 -2.38 0.48 -17.20
CA ILE A 51 -3.15 -0.77 -17.35
C ILE A 51 -2.49 -1.86 -16.51
N ASN A 52 -3.24 -2.42 -15.57
CA ASN A 52 -2.79 -3.50 -14.70
C ASN A 52 -3.41 -4.83 -15.15
N TYR A 53 -2.54 -5.76 -15.55
CA TYR A 53 -2.89 -7.11 -15.99
C TYR A 53 -2.71 -8.17 -14.89
N ARG A 54 -2.28 -7.77 -13.69
CA ARG A 54 -1.89 -8.69 -12.61
C ARG A 54 -3.01 -8.86 -11.58
N SER A 55 -3.69 -7.76 -11.27
CA SER A 55 -4.79 -7.69 -10.30
C SER A 55 -6.06 -7.20 -10.98
N HIS A 56 -7.21 -7.64 -10.47
CA HIS A 56 -8.50 -7.22 -11.00
C HIS A 56 -8.99 -5.88 -10.41
N ARG A 57 -10.05 -5.34 -11.00
CA ARG A 57 -10.62 -4.02 -10.67
C ARG A 57 -10.97 -3.80 -9.20
N GLY A 58 -11.53 -4.79 -8.49
CA GLY A 58 -11.85 -4.68 -7.06
C GLY A 58 -10.66 -4.31 -6.16
N ILE A 59 -9.52 -5.02 -6.31
CA ILE A 59 -8.29 -4.72 -5.56
C ILE A 59 -7.72 -3.35 -5.97
N LEU A 60 -7.72 -3.05 -7.28
CA LEU A 60 -7.20 -1.78 -7.79
C LEU A 60 -8.03 -0.58 -7.37
N GLN A 61 -9.34 -0.75 -7.17
CA GLN A 61 -10.20 0.32 -6.67
C GLN A 61 -9.78 0.72 -5.25
N LEU A 62 -9.55 -0.24 -4.36
CA LEU A 62 -9.02 0.03 -3.02
C LEU A 62 -7.62 0.67 -3.08
N ALA A 63 -6.72 0.10 -3.90
CA ALA A 63 -5.38 0.65 -4.09
C ALA A 63 -5.42 2.10 -4.60
N SER A 64 -6.31 2.40 -5.54
CA SER A 64 -6.52 3.74 -6.08
C SER A 64 -7.07 4.70 -5.03
N SER A 65 -7.97 4.26 -4.15
CA SER A 65 -8.45 5.06 -3.02
C SER A 65 -7.31 5.45 -2.08
N VAL A 66 -6.40 4.52 -1.77
CA VAL A 66 -5.20 4.82 -0.96
C VAL A 66 -4.30 5.86 -1.63
N ILE A 67 -4.08 5.73 -2.95
CA ILE A 67 -3.32 6.73 -3.71
C ILE A 67 -4.01 8.09 -3.72
N HIS A 68 -5.34 8.12 -3.82
CA HIS A 68 -6.11 9.36 -3.76
C HIS A 68 -5.89 10.07 -2.43
N LEU A 69 -6.07 9.36 -1.31
CA LEU A 69 -5.80 9.90 0.03
C LEU A 69 -4.36 10.40 0.17
N LEU A 70 -3.39 9.64 -0.35
CA LEU A 70 -1.99 10.06 -0.33
C LEU A 70 -1.75 11.35 -1.13
N LYS A 71 -2.45 11.58 -2.25
CA LYS A 71 -2.36 12.82 -3.03
C LYS A 71 -3.04 14.00 -2.32
N GLU A 72 -4.20 13.77 -1.71
CA GLU A 72 -4.96 14.81 -1.01
C GLU A 72 -4.20 15.29 0.24
N PHE A 73 -3.80 14.37 1.12
CA PHE A 73 -3.13 14.72 2.38
C PHE A 73 -1.64 15.02 2.21
N PHE A 74 -0.98 14.44 1.21
CA PHE A 74 0.47 14.57 1.00
C PHE A 74 0.84 14.82 -0.47
N PRO A 75 0.38 15.93 -1.08
CA PRO A 75 0.51 16.19 -2.52
C PRO A 75 1.95 16.26 -3.01
N ASN A 76 2.90 16.59 -2.13
CA ASN A 76 4.31 16.67 -2.45
C ASN A 76 5.07 15.35 -2.27
N SER A 77 4.43 14.28 -1.77
CA SER A 77 5.08 13.02 -1.40
C SER A 77 5.17 11.97 -2.51
N ILE A 78 4.34 12.12 -3.54
CA ILE A 78 4.29 11.27 -4.73
C ILE A 78 4.16 12.14 -5.99
N GLY A 79 4.62 11.62 -7.12
CA GLY A 79 4.49 12.29 -8.40
C GLY A 79 3.04 12.32 -8.90
N LYS A 80 2.81 13.06 -9.98
CA LYS A 80 1.52 12.96 -10.70
C LYS A 80 1.47 11.59 -11.37
N LEU A 81 0.61 10.72 -10.87
CA LEU A 81 0.40 9.36 -11.37
C LEU A 81 -1.05 9.22 -11.81
N SER A 82 -1.29 8.76 -13.04
CA SER A 82 -2.63 8.35 -13.45
C SER A 82 -3.07 7.13 -12.63
N PRO A 83 -4.35 7.04 -12.20
CA PRO A 83 -4.85 5.85 -11.51
C PRO A 83 -4.65 4.59 -12.36
N GLU A 84 -4.27 3.49 -11.71
CA GLU A 84 -4.23 2.19 -12.37
C GLU A 84 -5.65 1.66 -12.61
N PHE A 85 -5.85 0.99 -13.73
CA PHE A 85 -7.10 0.38 -14.11
C PHE A 85 -6.89 -1.03 -14.65
N SER A 86 -7.86 -1.91 -14.42
CA SER A 86 -7.91 -3.23 -15.03
C SER A 86 -9.25 -3.41 -15.74
N GLU A 87 -9.18 -3.98 -16.94
CA GLU A 87 -10.34 -4.37 -17.73
C GLU A 87 -11.11 -5.55 -17.11
N ILE A 88 -10.44 -6.32 -16.23
CA ILE A 88 -10.98 -7.51 -15.60
C ILE A 88 -11.68 -7.13 -14.29
N GLY A 89 -12.95 -7.51 -14.17
CA GLY A 89 -13.70 -7.41 -12.92
C GLY A 89 -13.24 -8.46 -11.89
N GLY A 90 -13.55 -8.22 -10.62
CA GLY A 90 -13.29 -9.18 -9.55
C GLY A 90 -13.94 -8.77 -8.24
N PRO A 91 -13.91 -9.63 -7.21
CA PRO A 91 -14.54 -9.36 -5.92
C PRO A 91 -13.95 -8.12 -5.24
N GLN A 92 -14.73 -7.47 -4.38
CA GLN A 92 -14.19 -6.42 -3.51
C GLN A 92 -13.35 -7.06 -2.39
N PRO A 93 -12.30 -6.38 -1.89
CA PRO A 93 -11.62 -6.78 -0.68
C PRO A 93 -12.60 -6.94 0.49
N ILE A 94 -12.35 -7.93 1.36
CA ILE A 94 -13.20 -8.23 2.51
C ILE A 94 -12.48 -7.80 3.78
N ILE A 95 -13.17 -7.04 4.63
CA ILE A 95 -12.73 -6.69 5.97
C ILE A 95 -13.43 -7.65 6.94
N PHE A 96 -12.66 -8.33 7.79
CA PHE A 96 -13.21 -9.17 8.85
C PHE A 96 -13.47 -8.31 10.08
N GLU A 97 -14.75 -8.08 10.37
CA GLU A 97 -15.20 -7.38 11.57
C GLU A 97 -15.55 -8.40 12.68
N ASP A 98 -15.28 -8.03 13.93
CA ASP A 98 -15.68 -8.79 15.14
C ASP A 98 -15.28 -10.27 15.15
N CYS A 99 -14.15 -10.59 14.49
CA CYS A 99 -13.59 -11.94 14.44
C CYS A 99 -12.39 -12.04 15.38
N GLN A 100 -12.29 -13.11 16.18
CA GLN A 100 -11.08 -13.38 16.95
C GLN A 100 -10.02 -14.00 16.05
N ALA A 101 -8.74 -13.67 16.29
CA ALA A 101 -7.62 -14.19 15.51
C ALA A 101 -7.63 -15.74 15.50
N GLU A 102 -7.89 -16.37 16.65
CA GLU A 102 -7.99 -17.81 16.79
C GLU A 102 -9.11 -18.39 15.93
N THR A 103 -10.24 -17.69 15.83
CA THR A 103 -11.37 -18.10 15.00
C THR A 103 -11.03 -17.98 13.52
N LEU A 104 -10.34 -16.91 13.10
CA LEU A 104 -9.87 -16.72 11.73
C LEU A 104 -8.92 -17.85 11.31
N PHE A 105 -7.98 -18.23 12.19
CA PHE A 105 -7.06 -19.33 11.94
C PHE A 105 -7.68 -20.73 12.14
N ALA A 106 -8.73 -20.87 12.95
CA ALA A 106 -9.46 -22.13 13.12
C ALA A 106 -10.41 -22.41 11.95
N LEU A 107 -11.04 -21.37 11.39
CA LEU A 107 -11.82 -21.46 10.16
C LEU A 107 -10.95 -22.09 9.05
N ARG A 108 -9.69 -21.66 8.91
CA ARG A 108 -8.71 -22.29 8.00
C ARG A 108 -8.55 -23.80 8.20
N ASN A 109 -8.39 -24.28 9.44
CA ASN A 109 -8.11 -25.69 9.70
C ASN A 109 -9.32 -26.61 9.42
N ASN A 110 -10.55 -26.09 9.53
CA ASN A 110 -11.77 -26.86 9.26
C ASN A 110 -12.15 -26.94 7.76
N ILE A 111 -11.39 -26.27 6.88
CA ILE A 111 -11.71 -26.08 5.44
C ILE A 111 -11.09 -27.16 4.52
N GLU A 112 -10.49 -28.22 5.05
CA GLU A 112 -10.07 -29.36 4.22
C GLU A 112 -11.27 -30.12 3.60
N ASN A 113 -12.48 -30.01 4.17
CA ASN A 113 -13.65 -30.83 3.78
C ASN A 113 -14.85 -30.09 3.15
N ALA A 114 -14.83 -28.75 3.04
CA ALA A 114 -15.95 -28.00 2.45
C ALA A 114 -15.48 -26.80 1.64
N ASN A 115 -16.14 -26.56 0.50
CA ASN A 115 -15.83 -25.49 -0.45
C ASN A 115 -15.74 -24.09 0.20
N ALA A 116 -14.55 -23.47 0.06
CA ALA A 116 -14.17 -22.06 0.23
C ALA A 116 -14.07 -21.46 1.65
N PHE A 117 -12.89 -20.86 1.97
CA PHE A 117 -12.79 -19.42 2.26
C PHE A 117 -11.33 -18.91 2.23
N ILE A 118 -10.36 -19.63 2.80
CA ILE A 118 -8.92 -19.31 2.68
C ILE A 118 -8.12 -20.62 2.70
N LYS A 119 -7.51 -21.00 1.57
CA LYS A 119 -6.43 -22.01 1.56
C LYS A 119 -5.11 -21.23 1.72
N PHE A 120 -4.08 -21.81 2.34
CA PHE A 120 -2.74 -21.23 2.40
C PHE A 120 -1.72 -22.26 1.90
N GLY A 121 -1.49 -22.30 0.60
CA GLY A 121 -0.43 -22.97 -0.14
C GLY A 121 0.60 -21.94 -0.62
N ALA A 122 1.42 -22.31 -1.61
CA ALA A 122 2.57 -21.49 -2.03
C ALA A 122 2.19 -20.09 -2.58
N ASP A 123 0.98 -19.94 -3.10
CA ASP A 123 0.50 -18.68 -3.72
C ASP A 123 -0.34 -17.81 -2.77
N GLN A 124 -0.33 -18.11 -1.47
CA GLN A 124 -1.08 -17.40 -0.44
C GLN A 124 -0.15 -16.90 0.66
N VAL A 125 -0.38 -15.67 1.14
CA VAL A 125 0.51 -15.02 2.11
C VAL A 125 -0.26 -14.25 3.18
N ILE A 126 0.25 -14.27 4.40
CA ILE A 126 -0.12 -13.32 5.44
C ILE A 126 0.91 -12.20 5.44
N ILE A 127 0.44 -10.97 5.21
CA ILE A 127 1.28 -9.78 5.27
C ILE A 127 1.03 -9.05 6.59
N VAL A 128 2.10 -8.86 7.35
CA VAL A 128 2.10 -8.15 8.63
C VAL A 128 2.93 -6.87 8.57
N ARG A 129 2.68 -5.94 9.49
CA ARG A 129 3.35 -4.64 9.49
C ARG A 129 4.84 -4.69 9.82
N ASN A 130 5.25 -5.55 10.74
CA ASN A 130 6.61 -5.58 11.30
C ASN A 130 7.02 -7.00 11.79
N GLU A 131 8.31 -7.18 12.12
CA GLU A 131 8.85 -8.47 12.57
C GLU A 131 8.24 -8.97 13.89
N LYS A 132 7.82 -8.08 14.80
CA LYS A 132 7.18 -8.49 16.05
C LYS A 132 5.83 -9.15 15.74
N ALA A 133 5.02 -8.54 14.88
CA ALA A 133 3.76 -9.09 14.41
C ALA A 133 3.94 -10.43 13.70
N LYS A 134 4.98 -10.54 12.86
CA LYS A 134 5.35 -11.80 12.20
C LYS A 134 5.62 -12.92 13.18
N GLN A 135 6.34 -12.62 14.27
CA GLN A 135 6.61 -13.61 15.30
C GLN A 135 5.33 -13.98 16.06
N ARG A 136 4.49 -13.00 16.46
CA ARG A 136 3.20 -13.27 17.12
C ARG A 136 2.31 -14.22 16.30
N VAL A 137 2.17 -13.97 15.00
CA VAL A 137 1.38 -14.82 14.10
C VAL A 137 1.95 -16.24 14.01
N LYS A 138 3.29 -16.38 13.95
CA LYS A 138 3.94 -17.70 13.94
C LYS A 138 3.80 -18.47 15.25
N ASP A 139 3.81 -17.76 16.38
CA ASP A 139 3.64 -18.34 17.71
C ASP A 139 2.19 -18.81 17.94
N LEU A 140 1.20 -18.11 17.37
CA LEU A 140 -0.22 -18.51 17.43
C LEU A 140 -0.47 -19.83 16.68
N ASN A 141 0.13 -20.01 15.51
CA ASN A 141 0.00 -21.25 14.76
C ASN A 141 1.20 -21.47 13.83
N SER A 142 2.08 -22.41 14.20
CA SER A 142 3.30 -22.69 13.45
C SER A 142 3.06 -23.30 12.06
N ASN A 143 1.84 -23.76 11.75
CA ASN A 143 1.46 -24.32 10.47
C ASN A 143 0.60 -23.36 9.61
N ILE A 144 0.65 -22.06 9.88
CA ILE A 144 -0.16 -21.04 9.19
C ILE A 144 0.18 -20.90 7.69
N GLY A 145 1.44 -21.11 7.31
CA GLY A 145 1.94 -20.91 5.96
C GLY A 145 2.94 -19.75 5.87
N LEU A 146 2.98 -19.09 4.71
CA LEU A 146 3.92 -17.99 4.44
C LEU A 146 3.47 -16.70 5.13
N VAL A 147 4.29 -16.21 6.07
CA VAL A 147 4.09 -14.91 6.75
C VAL A 147 5.26 -14.00 6.41
N LEU A 148 4.98 -12.85 5.81
CA LEU A 148 5.98 -11.86 5.39
C LEU A 148 5.64 -10.48 5.94
N THR A 149 6.65 -9.67 6.21
CA THR A 149 6.42 -8.24 6.41
C THR A 149 6.13 -7.54 5.09
N VAL A 150 5.52 -6.35 5.14
CA VAL A 150 5.33 -5.50 3.95
C VAL A 150 6.63 -5.28 3.17
N PHE A 151 7.76 -5.16 3.89
CA PHE A 151 9.07 -4.96 3.26
C PHE A 151 9.55 -6.22 2.53
N GLU A 152 9.37 -7.39 3.12
CA GLU A 152 9.76 -8.68 2.51
C GLU A 152 8.86 -9.04 1.32
N ALA A 153 7.56 -8.75 1.40
CA ALA A 153 6.61 -9.02 0.33
C ALA A 153 6.79 -8.08 -0.87
N LYS A 154 7.56 -6.98 -0.72
CA LYS A 154 7.77 -6.00 -1.77
C LYS A 154 8.43 -6.64 -3.00
N GLY A 155 7.77 -6.54 -4.15
CA GLY A 155 8.24 -7.13 -5.40
C GLY A 155 7.81 -8.58 -5.62
N MET A 156 7.10 -9.18 -4.67
CA MET A 156 6.41 -10.46 -4.81
C MET A 156 4.93 -10.25 -5.12
N GLU A 157 4.25 -11.28 -5.60
CA GLU A 157 2.83 -11.26 -5.91
C GLU A 157 2.20 -12.60 -5.54
N PHE A 158 0.98 -12.57 -5.03
CA PHE A 158 0.28 -13.73 -4.49
C PHE A 158 -1.17 -13.72 -4.98
N ASN A 159 -1.76 -14.90 -5.14
CA ASN A 159 -3.16 -15.00 -5.54
C ASN A 159 -4.04 -14.47 -4.43
N ASP A 160 -3.80 -14.92 -3.19
CA ASP A 160 -4.55 -14.45 -2.03
C ASP A 160 -3.63 -13.84 -0.95
N VAL A 161 -4.06 -12.70 -0.42
CA VAL A 161 -3.35 -11.95 0.62
C VAL A 161 -4.28 -11.71 1.80
N LEU A 162 -3.80 -12.04 3.01
CA LEU A 162 -4.38 -11.58 4.26
C LEU A 162 -3.49 -10.50 4.86
N LEU A 163 -3.99 -9.28 4.97
CA LEU A 163 -3.41 -8.21 5.78
C LEU A 163 -3.83 -8.43 7.22
N TYR A 164 -2.87 -8.66 8.11
CA TYR A 164 -3.12 -9.00 9.51
C TYR A 164 -2.58 -7.92 10.44
N ASP A 165 -3.46 -7.35 11.27
CA ASP A 165 -3.21 -6.30 12.26
C ASP A 165 -2.40 -5.12 11.72
N PHE A 166 -2.66 -4.74 10.46
CA PHE A 166 -1.88 -3.70 9.78
C PHE A 166 -2.01 -2.36 10.50
N PHE A 167 -3.22 -1.97 10.88
CA PHE A 167 -3.51 -0.69 11.55
C PHE A 167 -3.14 -0.75 13.02
N THR A 168 -3.40 -1.87 13.70
CA THR A 168 -3.05 -2.09 15.12
C THR A 168 -1.54 -2.02 15.34
N ASP A 169 -0.75 -2.63 14.46
CA ASP A 169 0.71 -2.61 14.52
C ASP A 169 1.35 -1.41 13.83
N SER A 170 0.54 -0.50 13.27
CA SER A 170 1.02 0.71 12.64
C SER A 170 1.60 1.68 13.68
N PRO A 171 2.79 2.26 13.44
CA PRO A 171 3.33 3.31 14.31
C PRO A 171 2.52 4.60 14.27
N ALA A 172 1.59 4.77 13.31
CA ALA A 172 0.72 5.95 13.25
C ALA A 172 -0.40 5.93 14.30
N LEU A 173 -0.78 4.76 14.84
CA LEU A 173 -1.76 4.61 15.92
C LEU A 173 -3.01 5.49 15.71
N LEU A 174 -3.31 6.39 16.64
CA LEU A 174 -4.46 7.29 16.61
C LEU A 174 -4.44 8.30 15.45
N ASN A 175 -3.31 8.51 14.77
CA ASN A 175 -3.24 9.42 13.64
C ASN A 175 -4.09 8.93 12.45
N TRP A 176 -4.36 7.62 12.35
CA TRP A 176 -5.29 7.09 11.33
C TRP A 176 -6.69 7.70 11.42
N ARG A 177 -7.14 8.04 12.63
CA ARG A 177 -8.46 8.62 12.87
C ARG A 177 -8.64 10.01 12.28
N VAL A 178 -7.54 10.74 12.06
CA VAL A 178 -7.58 12.06 11.41
C VAL A 178 -8.05 11.96 9.96
N ILE A 179 -7.77 10.84 9.29
CA ILE A 179 -8.24 10.62 7.91
C ILE A 179 -9.75 10.36 7.92
N LEU A 180 -10.25 9.58 8.89
CA LEU A 180 -11.67 9.26 9.00
C LEU A 180 -12.53 10.51 9.26
N SER A 181 -12.03 11.43 10.09
CA SER A 181 -12.74 12.70 10.37
C SER A 181 -12.83 13.65 9.19
N GLU A 182 -11.95 13.52 8.20
CA GLU A 182 -11.95 14.35 6.99
C GLU A 182 -12.79 13.71 5.86
N LEU A 183 -13.12 12.42 5.98
CA LEU A 183 -13.89 11.66 4.98
C LEU A 183 -15.38 11.60 5.28
N ASP A 184 -15.72 11.43 6.55
CA ASP A 184 -17.08 11.51 7.04
C ASP A 184 -17.19 12.79 7.85
N ASP A 185 -18.24 13.61 7.66
CA ASP A 185 -18.57 14.84 8.42
C ASP A 185 -18.83 14.58 9.94
N TYR A 186 -18.05 13.69 10.58
CA TYR A 186 -18.10 13.36 12.00
C TYR A 186 -17.63 14.56 12.82
N SER A 187 -18.63 15.28 13.33
CA SER A 187 -18.52 16.37 14.31
C SER A 187 -18.09 15.93 15.73
N GLY A 188 -17.61 14.69 15.88
CA GLY A 188 -17.25 14.06 17.15
C GLY A 188 -15.86 14.41 17.67
N GLY A 189 -15.50 15.69 17.76
CA GLY A 189 -14.34 16.16 18.54
C GLY A 189 -12.95 15.69 18.09
N ILE A 190 -12.75 15.42 16.79
CA ILE A 190 -11.48 14.94 16.23
C ILE A 190 -10.68 16.08 15.58
N ARG A 191 -9.34 15.93 15.56
CA ARG A 191 -8.34 16.95 15.22
C ARG A 191 -8.18 17.09 13.70
N GLU A 192 -8.19 18.32 13.22
CA GLU A 192 -7.84 18.73 11.84
C GLU A 192 -6.50 18.11 11.38
N PHE A 193 -6.42 17.75 10.10
CA PHE A 193 -5.18 17.27 9.52
C PHE A 193 -4.08 18.35 9.49
N ILE A 194 -3.01 18.13 10.25
CA ILE A 194 -1.81 18.97 10.25
C ILE A 194 -0.63 18.21 9.62
N PRO A 195 -0.15 18.62 8.43
CA PRO A 195 0.90 17.90 7.68
C PRO A 195 2.15 17.56 8.52
N ASP A 196 2.66 18.53 9.29
CA ASP A 196 3.88 18.36 10.09
C ASP A 196 3.72 17.39 11.26
N LYS A 197 2.51 17.26 11.82
CA LYS A 197 2.22 16.34 12.93
C LYS A 197 1.87 14.95 12.44
N HIS A 198 1.27 14.86 11.26
CA HIS A 198 0.74 13.61 10.70
C HIS A 198 1.60 13.03 9.58
N TYR A 199 2.82 13.53 9.38
CA TYR A 199 3.74 13.09 8.32
C TYR A 199 3.96 11.56 8.29
N ILE A 200 3.82 10.88 9.43
CA ILE A 200 3.95 9.42 9.51
C ILE A 200 2.92 8.69 8.64
N LEU A 201 1.71 9.25 8.48
CA LEU A 201 0.65 8.67 7.65
C LEU A 201 1.05 8.57 6.19
N CYS A 202 1.88 9.49 5.68
CA CYS A 202 2.44 9.38 4.33
C CYS A 202 3.19 8.05 4.15
N SER A 203 4.05 7.70 5.10
CA SER A 203 4.78 6.44 5.05
C SER A 203 3.86 5.24 5.22
N GLU A 204 2.85 5.35 6.07
CA GLU A 204 1.91 4.25 6.33
C GLU A 204 0.98 3.98 5.14
N PHE A 205 0.48 5.01 4.47
CA PHE A 205 -0.27 4.88 3.22
C PHE A 205 0.55 4.18 2.14
N LYS A 206 1.84 4.49 2.01
CA LYS A 206 2.74 3.78 1.08
C LYS A 206 2.90 2.31 1.46
N HIS A 207 3.00 1.99 2.75
CA HIS A 207 3.04 0.59 3.21
C HIS A 207 1.73 -0.14 2.89
N LEU A 208 0.59 0.49 3.17
CA LEU A 208 -0.74 -0.08 2.89
C LEU A 208 -0.90 -0.34 1.38
N TYR A 209 -0.54 0.64 0.55
CA TYR A 209 -0.57 0.51 -0.90
C TYR A 209 0.33 -0.63 -1.41
N VAL A 210 1.56 -0.74 -0.91
CA VAL A 210 2.45 -1.87 -1.25
C VAL A 210 1.79 -3.19 -0.88
N ALA A 211 1.21 -3.29 0.31
CA ALA A 211 0.63 -4.52 0.82
C ALA A 211 -0.63 -4.95 0.03
N ILE A 212 -1.52 -4.01 -0.30
CA ILE A 212 -2.71 -4.24 -1.16
C ILE A 212 -2.30 -4.73 -2.55
N THR A 213 -1.31 -4.09 -3.17
CA THR A 213 -0.86 -4.42 -4.53
C THR A 213 -0.10 -5.75 -4.64
N ARG A 214 0.08 -6.49 -3.53
CA ARG A 214 0.61 -7.85 -3.59
C ARG A 214 -0.45 -8.88 -4.00
N ALA A 215 -1.73 -8.54 -3.88
CA ALA A 215 -2.85 -9.44 -4.16
C ALA A 215 -3.24 -9.44 -5.64
N ARG A 216 -3.46 -10.62 -6.22
CA ARG A 216 -3.92 -10.81 -7.60
C ARG A 216 -5.40 -11.18 -7.69
N GLU A 217 -5.88 -12.05 -6.80
CA GLU A 217 -7.24 -12.61 -6.83
C GLU A 217 -8.09 -12.26 -5.61
N ARG A 218 -7.55 -12.35 -4.39
CA ARG A 218 -8.30 -12.04 -3.17
C ARG A 218 -7.47 -11.25 -2.18
N LEU A 219 -8.12 -10.28 -1.56
CA LEU A 219 -7.56 -9.49 -0.48
C LEU A 219 -8.50 -9.53 0.72
N TRP A 220 -7.96 -9.98 1.84
CA TRP A 220 -8.61 -9.91 3.13
C TRP A 220 -7.87 -8.97 4.06
N ILE A 221 -8.60 -8.22 4.86
CA ILE A 221 -8.07 -7.34 5.88
C ILE A 221 -8.65 -7.78 7.22
N PHE A 222 -7.77 -8.07 8.15
CA PHE A 222 -8.10 -8.39 9.53
C PHE A 222 -7.31 -7.45 10.44
N ASP A 223 -8.01 -6.82 11.37
CA ASP A 223 -7.39 -6.04 12.45
C ASP A 223 -8.24 -6.27 13.71
N GLU A 224 -7.58 -6.69 14.79
CA GLU A 224 -8.26 -7.02 16.05
C GLU A 224 -8.91 -5.78 16.71
N ASP A 225 -8.26 -4.62 16.58
CA ASP A 225 -8.75 -3.34 17.11
C ASP A 225 -9.66 -2.64 16.08
N SER A 226 -10.95 -2.98 16.13
CA SER A 226 -11.93 -2.41 15.19
C SER A 226 -12.09 -0.88 15.31
N GLU A 227 -11.73 -0.26 16.44
CA GLU A 227 -11.73 1.20 16.61
C GLU A 227 -10.61 1.91 15.82
N LYS A 228 -9.64 1.17 15.28
CA LYS A 228 -8.60 1.71 14.39
C LYS A 228 -8.95 1.58 12.91
N ILE A 229 -9.90 0.72 12.58
CA ILE A 229 -10.44 0.57 11.22
C ILE A 229 -11.67 1.47 11.03
N LYS A 230 -12.46 1.68 12.09
CA LYS A 230 -13.74 2.43 12.11
C LYS A 230 -13.57 3.91 12.41
#